data_AF-A0A6F8V911-F1
#
_entry.id   AF-A0A6F8V911-F1
#
_cell.length_a   1.000
_cell.length_b   1.000
_cell.length_c   1.000
_cell.angle_alpha   90.00
_cell.angle_beta   90.00
_cell.angle_gamma   90.00
#
_symmetry.space_group_name_H-M   'P 1'
#
loop_
_entity.id
_entity.type
_entity.pdbx_description
1 polymer ?
#
loop_
_entity_poly.entity_id
_entity_poly.type
_entity_poly.pdbx_seq_one_letter_code
_entity_poly.pdbx_strand_id
1 'polypeptide(L)'
;MKILFVIVVLGVLGFFGLRHQPEPTDVANPVFVEIRVTLDAYGRQIEAAVFGKTLDEADCQQRARIIKNNLAANCEYCVSKSVECKTALAPRNAKFFDDTPSSVTYLSLNHSRSTERDVRVIFWGLTGAEGDAVCDQMKLTFEKIHSGPMKCVRAISS
;
A
#
# COMPACT_ATOMS: atom_id res chain seq x y z
N MET A 1 -19.79 -4.54 -2.27
CA MET A 1 -18.73 -4.20 -1.28
C MET A 1 -17.62 -5.24 -1.16
N LYS A 2 -17.87 -6.56 -1.19
CA LYS A 2 -16.83 -7.60 -0.99
C LYS A 2 -15.69 -7.62 -2.04
N ILE A 3 -15.93 -7.17 -3.27
CA ILE A 3 -14.98 -7.35 -4.39
C ILE A 3 -13.81 -6.34 -4.35
N LEU A 4 -14.06 -5.07 -3.97
CA LEU A 4 -13.01 -4.05 -3.81
C LEU A 4 -11.98 -4.42 -2.74
N PHE A 5 -12.42 -5.07 -1.67
CA PHE A 5 -11.55 -5.51 -0.58
C PHE A 5 -10.63 -6.66 -0.97
N VAL A 6 -11.08 -7.59 -1.80
CA VAL A 6 -10.32 -8.80 -2.16
C VAL A 6 -9.07 -8.44 -2.99
N ILE A 7 -9.15 -7.42 -3.85
CA ILE A 7 -8.09 -7.09 -4.81
C ILE A 7 -6.89 -6.42 -4.12
N VAL A 8 -7.13 -5.47 -3.20
CA VAL A 8 -6.06 -4.82 -2.43
C VAL A 8 -5.44 -5.80 -1.43
N VAL A 9 -6.27 -6.63 -0.78
CA VAL A 9 -5.82 -7.60 0.22
C VAL A 9 -4.96 -8.71 -0.39
N LEU A 10 -5.30 -9.21 -1.59
CA LEU A 10 -4.49 -10.22 -2.28
C LEU A 10 -3.14 -9.67 -2.79
N GLY A 11 -3.11 -8.42 -3.24
CA GLY A 11 -1.87 -7.75 -3.65
C GLY A 11 -0.87 -7.59 -2.50
N VAL A 12 -1.38 -7.36 -1.28
CA VAL A 12 -0.53 -7.17 -0.09
C VAL A 12 -0.23 -8.52 0.62
N LEU A 13 -1.06 -9.56 0.51
CA LEU A 13 -0.71 -10.91 0.99
C LEU A 13 0.55 -11.49 0.31
N GLY A 14 0.76 -11.18 -0.98
CA GLY A 14 1.98 -11.54 -1.71
C GLY A 14 3.25 -10.80 -1.23
N PHE A 15 3.08 -9.69 -0.49
CA PHE A 15 4.16 -8.87 0.06
C PHE A 15 4.83 -9.51 1.29
N PHE A 16 4.12 -10.37 2.04
CA PHE A 16 4.56 -10.86 3.36
C PHE A 16 5.25 -12.22 3.35
N GLY A 17 5.35 -12.88 2.19
CA GLY A 17 5.81 -14.27 2.06
C GLY A 17 7.27 -14.49 1.64
N LEU A 18 8.12 -13.46 1.58
CA LEU A 18 9.52 -13.63 1.17
C LEU A 18 10.39 -14.01 2.39
N ARG A 19 10.77 -15.29 2.44
CA ARG A 19 11.62 -15.89 3.47
C ARG A 19 13.08 -15.41 3.33
N HIS A 20 13.68 -15.13 4.49
CA HIS A 20 15.11 -14.86 4.73
C HIS A 20 15.68 -13.60 4.08
N GLN A 21 15.52 -12.48 4.78
CA GLN A 21 16.36 -11.29 4.57
C GLN A 21 16.93 -10.82 5.93
N PRO A 22 18.17 -10.29 5.93
CA PRO A 22 18.88 -9.87 7.14
C PRO A 22 18.12 -8.81 7.94
N GLU A 23 18.48 -8.67 9.22
CA GLU A 23 17.84 -7.80 10.22
C GLU A 23 17.57 -6.36 9.75
N PRO A 24 16.54 -5.68 10.31
CA PRO A 24 16.14 -4.37 9.85
C PRO A 24 17.16 -3.33 10.31
N THR A 25 18.08 -2.98 9.42
CA THR A 25 18.78 -1.70 9.50
C THR A 25 17.91 -0.66 8.80
N ASP A 26 17.73 0.50 9.44
CA ASP A 26 17.22 1.68 8.76
C ASP A 26 18.00 1.85 7.44
N VAL A 27 17.29 1.66 6.33
CA VAL A 27 17.90 1.71 5.01
C VAL A 27 18.12 3.17 4.69
N ALA A 28 19.38 3.62 4.73
CA ALA A 28 19.74 5.01 4.51
C ALA A 28 19.26 5.54 3.14
N ASN A 29 19.19 4.67 2.14
CA ASN A 29 18.75 5.01 0.78
C ASN A 29 17.75 3.95 0.27
N PRO A 30 16.48 4.01 0.72
CA PRO A 30 15.51 3.01 0.31
C PRO A 30 15.16 3.20 -1.17
N VAL A 31 14.94 2.09 -1.86
CA VAL A 31 14.16 2.10 -3.10
C VAL A 31 12.68 2.05 -2.71
N PHE A 32 11.82 2.66 -3.50
CA PHE A 32 10.39 2.70 -3.27
C PHE A 32 9.67 1.87 -4.32
N VAL A 33 8.75 1.02 -3.87
CA VAL A 33 7.74 0.44 -4.74
C VAL A 33 6.52 1.37 -4.76
N GLU A 34 6.11 1.79 -5.96
CA GLU A 34 4.88 2.55 -6.19
C GLU A 34 3.92 1.70 -7.02
N ILE A 35 2.76 1.44 -6.45
CA ILE A 35 1.67 0.70 -7.10
C ILE A 35 0.51 1.67 -7.24
N ARG A 36 -0.04 1.79 -8.45
CA ARG A 36 -1.28 2.53 -8.70
C ARG A 36 -2.28 1.65 -9.41
N VAL A 37 -3.51 1.71 -8.93
CA VAL A 37 -4.63 0.95 -9.48
C VAL A 37 -5.83 1.87 -9.56
N THR A 38 -6.37 2.07 -10.76
CA THR A 38 -7.64 2.77 -10.96
C THR A 38 -8.76 1.74 -11.10
N LEU A 39 -9.83 1.93 -10.33
CA LEU A 39 -11.02 1.10 -10.31
C LEU A 39 -12.20 1.96 -10.76
N ASP A 40 -13.05 1.40 -11.62
CA ASP A 40 -14.37 1.97 -11.88
C ASP A 40 -15.37 1.29 -10.93
N ALA A 41 -15.93 2.06 -9.99
CA ALA A 41 -16.87 1.55 -9.01
C ALA A 41 -17.91 2.60 -8.67
N TYR A 42 -19.18 2.19 -8.68
CA TYR A 42 -20.31 3.06 -8.30
C TYR A 42 -20.41 4.34 -9.16
N GLY A 43 -20.03 4.28 -10.44
CA GLY A 43 -20.07 5.42 -11.36
C GLY A 43 -19.00 6.48 -11.07
N ARG A 44 -17.98 6.16 -10.27
CA ARG A 44 -16.82 7.02 -10.02
C ARG A 44 -15.52 6.23 -10.17
N GLN A 45 -14.47 6.94 -10.58
CA GLN A 45 -13.13 6.39 -10.57
C GLN A 45 -12.51 6.56 -9.18
N ILE A 46 -12.08 5.44 -8.60
CA ILE A 46 -11.34 5.39 -7.34
C ILE A 46 -9.92 4.97 -7.66
N GLU A 47 -8.94 5.74 -7.19
CA GLU A 47 -7.54 5.36 -7.33
C GLU A 47 -7.04 4.81 -6.00
N ALA A 48 -6.58 3.56 -6.01
CA ALA A 48 -5.81 2.97 -4.93
C ALA A 48 -4.31 3.12 -5.23
N ALA A 49 -3.56 3.67 -4.28
CA ALA A 49 -2.11 3.76 -4.37
C ALA A 49 -1.46 3.10 -3.16
N VAL A 50 -0.39 2.36 -3.42
CA VAL A 50 0.45 1.75 -2.38
C VAL A 50 1.88 2.21 -2.58
N PHE A 51 2.47 2.74 -1.52
CA PHE A 51 3.88 3.10 -1.47
C PHE A 51 4.57 2.24 -0.43
N GLY A 52 5.66 1.57 -0.80
CA GLY A 52 6.47 0.78 0.14
C GLY A 52 7.93 1.17 0.08
N LYS A 53 8.59 1.27 1.24
CA LYS A 53 10.07 1.34 1.31
C LYS A 53 10.62 -0.08 1.13
N THR A 54 11.64 -0.28 0.33
CA THR A 54 12.32 -1.56 0.13
C THR A 54 13.80 -1.43 0.50
N LEU A 55 14.48 -2.57 0.68
CA LEU A 55 15.88 -2.56 1.10
C LEU A 55 16.81 -2.01 0.01
N ASP A 56 16.57 -2.45 -1.22
CA ASP A 56 17.36 -2.10 -2.38
C ASP A 56 16.52 -2.32 -3.65
N GLU A 57 17.16 -2.15 -4.80
CA GLU A 57 16.55 -2.36 -6.12
C GLU A 57 16.15 -3.83 -6.33
N ALA A 58 16.92 -4.80 -5.82
CA ALA A 58 16.64 -6.21 -6.00
C ALA A 58 15.36 -6.63 -5.23
N ASP A 59 15.24 -6.20 -3.97
CA ASP A 59 14.04 -6.37 -3.13
C ASP A 59 12.83 -5.71 -3.80
N CYS A 60 12.99 -4.49 -4.32
CA CYS A 60 11.92 -3.81 -5.04
C CYS A 60 11.46 -4.59 -6.27
N GLN A 61 12.38 -4.96 -7.15
CA GLN A 61 12.06 -5.64 -8.40
C GLN A 61 11.43 -7.00 -8.16
N GLN A 62 11.89 -7.74 -7.14
CA GLN A 62 11.29 -9.01 -6.76
C GLN A 62 9.83 -8.84 -6.32
N ARG A 63 9.56 -7.88 -5.44
CA ARG A 63 8.19 -7.59 -4.95
C ARG A 63 7.31 -7.06 -6.07
N ALA A 64 7.82 -6.15 -6.89
CA ALA A 64 7.11 -5.58 -8.04
C ALA A 64 6.66 -6.68 -9.02
N ARG A 65 7.52 -7.68 -9.30
CA ARG A 65 7.15 -8.83 -10.15
C ARG A 65 5.99 -9.63 -9.56
N ILE A 66 6.05 -9.94 -8.26
CA ILE A 66 4.98 -10.68 -7.57
C ILE A 66 3.66 -9.92 -7.64
N ILE A 67 3.70 -8.61 -7.37
CA ILE A 67 2.51 -7.74 -7.40
C ILE A 67 1.94 -7.65 -8.83
N LYS A 68 2.79 -7.43 -9.84
CA LYS A 68 2.36 -7.39 -11.25
C LYS A 68 1.63 -8.67 -11.64
N ASN A 69 2.17 -9.83 -11.28
CA ASN A 69 1.54 -11.12 -11.57
C ASN A 69 0.20 -11.27 -10.85
N ASN A 70 0.12 -10.89 -9.57
CA ASN A 70 -1.12 -10.95 -8.80
C ASN A 70 -2.20 -9.99 -9.34
N LEU A 71 -1.83 -8.76 -9.71
CA LEU A 71 -2.75 -7.79 -10.29
C LEU A 71 -3.25 -8.21 -11.68
N ALA A 72 -2.39 -8.87 -12.48
CA ALA A 72 -2.78 -9.42 -13.76
C ALA A 72 -3.80 -10.56 -13.60
N ALA A 73 -3.60 -11.45 -12.64
CA ALA A 73 -4.47 -12.61 -12.42
C ALA A 73 -5.80 -12.29 -11.71
N ASN A 74 -5.84 -11.29 -10.83
CA ASN A 74 -6.95 -11.13 -9.88
C ASN A 74 -7.72 -9.81 -9.98
N CYS A 75 -7.41 -8.93 -10.93
CA CYS A 75 -8.12 -7.66 -11.06
C CYS A 75 -8.74 -7.44 -12.44
N GLU A 76 -9.92 -8.03 -12.63
CA GLU A 76 -10.73 -7.88 -13.84
C GLU A 76 -11.32 -6.45 -13.95
N TYR A 77 -11.67 -5.82 -12.83
CA TYR A 77 -12.32 -4.49 -12.78
C TYR A 77 -11.34 -3.30 -12.72
N CYS A 78 -10.05 -3.55 -12.90
CA CYS A 78 -9.05 -2.49 -12.93
C CYS A 78 -9.01 -1.83 -14.31
N VAL A 79 -9.28 -0.53 -14.35
CA VAL A 79 -9.15 0.28 -15.57
C VAL A 79 -7.68 0.53 -15.91
N SER A 80 -6.84 0.74 -14.89
CA SER A 80 -5.41 0.93 -15.05
C SER A 80 -4.63 0.29 -13.89
N LYS A 81 -3.40 -0.13 -14.17
CA LYS A 81 -2.48 -0.76 -13.22
C LYS A 81 -1.05 -0.32 -13.55
N SER A 82 -0.33 0.20 -12.56
CA SER A 82 1.12 0.39 -12.66
C SER A 82 1.81 -0.11 -11.40
N VAL A 83 3.02 -0.63 -11.58
CA VAL A 83 3.91 -1.06 -10.50
C VAL A 83 5.32 -0.69 -10.91
N GLU A 84 5.90 0.25 -10.18
CA GLU A 84 7.18 0.89 -10.50
C GLU A 84 8.12 0.82 -9.30
N CYS A 85 9.41 0.62 -9.57
CA CYS A 85 10.48 0.79 -8.60
C CYS A 85 11.12 2.15 -8.84
N LYS A 86 11.27 2.96 -7.78
CA LYS A 86 11.77 4.33 -7.85
C LYS A 86 12.79 4.57 -6.76
N THR A 87 13.89 5.22 -7.09
CA THR A 87 14.87 5.70 -6.09
C THR A 87 14.32 6.87 -5.26
N ALA A 88 13.29 7.56 -5.75
CA ALA A 88 12.59 8.60 -5.03
C ALA A 88 11.11 8.65 -5.41
N LEU A 89 10.25 8.91 -4.43
CA LEU A 89 8.84 9.23 -4.67
C LEU A 89 8.67 10.72 -4.95
N ALA A 90 7.58 11.07 -5.65
CA ALA A 90 7.16 12.47 -5.72
C ALA A 90 7.00 13.04 -4.29
N PRO A 91 7.44 14.28 -4.00
CA PRO A 91 7.46 14.82 -2.63
C PRO A 91 6.12 14.72 -1.91
N ARG A 92 5.00 14.93 -2.63
CA ARG A 92 3.65 14.78 -2.07
C ARG A 92 3.32 13.37 -1.59
N ASN A 93 3.86 12.34 -2.26
CA ASN A 93 3.63 10.94 -1.90
C ASN A 93 4.60 10.51 -0.77
N ALA A 94 5.84 11.03 -0.79
CA ALA A 94 6.83 10.74 0.25
C ALA A 94 6.34 11.17 1.64
N LYS A 95 5.62 12.31 1.73
CA LYS A 95 5.04 12.82 2.98
C LYS A 95 4.06 11.86 3.67
N PHE A 96 3.49 10.87 2.98
CA PHE A 96 2.66 9.87 3.65
C PHE A 96 3.44 9.00 4.65
N PHE A 97 4.78 8.94 4.53
CA PHE A 97 5.61 8.25 5.50
C PHE A 97 5.84 9.04 6.80
N ASP A 98 5.55 10.35 6.80
CA ASP A 98 5.61 11.19 8.01
C ASP A 98 4.42 10.90 8.96
N ASP A 99 3.44 10.11 8.50
CA ASP A 99 2.25 9.72 9.23
C ASP A 99 1.40 10.90 9.75
N THR A 100 1.46 12.05 9.07
CA THR A 100 0.66 13.23 9.39
C THR A 100 -0.68 13.22 8.65
N PRO A 101 -1.75 13.79 9.23
CA PRO A 101 -3.02 14.00 8.54
C PRO A 101 -2.85 14.71 7.18
N SER A 102 -3.68 14.32 6.21
CA SER A 102 -3.65 14.85 4.84
C SER A 102 -5.08 15.14 4.35
N SER A 103 -5.26 15.46 3.07
CA SER A 103 -6.60 15.57 2.48
C SER A 103 -7.33 14.23 2.33
N VAL A 104 -6.65 13.10 2.56
CA VAL A 104 -7.22 11.74 2.51
C VAL A 104 -6.88 10.93 3.76
N THR A 105 -7.75 9.99 4.11
CA THR A 105 -7.44 8.95 5.09
C THR A 105 -6.59 7.87 4.42
N TYR A 106 -5.57 7.39 5.11
CA TYR A 106 -4.71 6.31 4.61
C TYR A 106 -4.30 5.34 5.72
N LEU A 107 -3.98 4.11 5.32
CA LEU A 107 -3.43 3.10 6.21
C LEU A 107 -1.91 3.20 6.22
N SER A 108 -1.35 3.36 7.41
CA SER A 108 0.08 3.27 7.69
C SER A 108 0.40 1.93 8.33
N LEU A 109 1.30 1.17 7.70
CA LEU A 109 1.88 -0.05 8.22
C LEU A 109 3.38 0.18 8.38
N ASN A 110 3.91 0.07 9.59
CA ASN A 110 5.34 0.14 9.85
C ASN A 110 5.87 -1.28 10.08
N HIS A 111 7.11 -1.53 9.65
CA HIS A 111 7.74 -2.82 9.87
C HIS A 111 8.07 -3.05 11.36
N SER A 112 8.01 -4.32 11.78
CA SER A 112 8.54 -4.80 13.06
C SER A 112 9.46 -6.01 12.91
N ARG A 113 9.37 -6.70 11.76
CA ARG A 113 10.20 -7.85 11.39
C ARG A 113 10.99 -7.54 10.13
N SER A 114 12.11 -8.22 9.93
CA SER A 114 12.99 -8.03 8.75
C SER A 114 12.30 -8.34 7.41
N THR A 115 11.22 -9.14 7.42
CA THR A 115 10.44 -9.45 6.21
C THR A 115 9.38 -8.39 5.88
N GLU A 116 9.02 -7.56 6.85
CA GLU A 116 8.05 -6.48 6.71
C GLU A 116 8.70 -5.22 6.16
N ARG A 117 7.88 -4.32 5.62
CA ARG A 117 8.31 -2.99 5.19
C ARG A 117 7.35 -1.94 5.67
N ASP A 118 7.84 -0.71 5.72
CA ASP A 118 6.96 0.44 5.80
C ASP A 118 6.14 0.55 4.52
N VAL A 119 4.81 0.51 4.67
CA VAL A 119 3.85 0.61 3.59
C VAL A 119 2.81 1.66 3.92
N ARG A 120 2.41 2.43 2.91
CA ARG A 120 1.29 3.36 2.97
C ARG A 120 0.28 2.95 1.91
N VAL A 121 -0.98 2.78 2.30
CA VAL A 121 -2.08 2.48 1.38
C VAL A 121 -3.09 3.62 1.38
N ILE A 122 -3.28 4.23 0.22
CA ILE A 122 -4.06 5.45 0.01
C ILE A 122 -5.20 5.14 -0.98
N PHE A 123 -6.36 5.74 -0.77
CA PHE A 123 -7.45 5.74 -1.72
C PHE A 123 -7.88 7.18 -2.03
N TRP A 124 -7.72 7.60 -3.28
CA TRP A 124 -8.26 8.86 -3.78
C TRP A 124 -9.63 8.64 -4.41
N GLY A 125 -10.49 9.66 -4.35
CA GLY A 125 -11.88 9.60 -4.83
C GLY A 125 -12.89 9.10 -3.80
N LEU A 126 -12.44 8.83 -2.56
CA LEU A 126 -13.31 8.57 -1.41
C LEU A 126 -13.56 9.85 -0.60
N THR A 127 -14.74 9.94 0.01
CA THR A 127 -15.01 10.91 1.07
C THR A 127 -14.23 10.55 2.34
N GLY A 128 -14.11 11.49 3.30
CA GLY A 128 -13.44 11.22 4.59
C GLY A 128 -14.03 10.02 5.33
N ALA A 129 -15.36 9.96 5.45
CA ALA A 129 -16.06 8.85 6.11
C ALA A 129 -15.87 7.49 5.39
N GLU A 130 -15.87 7.50 4.06
CA GLU A 130 -15.61 6.27 3.28
C GLU A 130 -14.15 5.82 3.42
N GLY A 131 -13.21 6.75 3.34
CA GLY A 131 -11.78 6.48 3.56
C GLY A 131 -11.54 5.93 4.96
N ASP A 132 -12.24 6.46 5.96
CA ASP A 132 -12.17 5.98 7.33
C ASP A 132 -12.64 4.53 7.48
N ALA A 133 -13.81 4.21 6.94
CA ALA A 133 -14.35 2.86 6.97
C ALA A 133 -13.47 1.86 6.19
N VAL A 134 -12.96 2.25 5.02
CA VAL A 134 -12.04 1.42 4.23
C VAL A 134 -10.75 1.16 5.00
N CYS A 135 -10.17 2.19 5.60
CA CYS A 135 -8.94 2.04 6.36
C CYS A 135 -9.11 1.10 7.56
N ASP A 136 -10.19 1.25 8.33
CA ASP A 136 -10.43 0.41 9.50
C ASP A 136 -10.64 -1.05 9.11
N GLN A 137 -11.39 -1.31 8.05
CA GLN A 137 -11.58 -2.67 7.54
C GLN A 137 -10.28 -3.29 7.00
N MET A 138 -9.41 -2.49 6.37
CA MET A 138 -8.10 -2.96 5.95
C MET A 138 -7.21 -3.28 7.14
N LYS A 139 -7.16 -2.42 8.16
CA LYS A 139 -6.39 -2.66 9.38
C LYS A 139 -6.76 -4.01 9.99
N LEU A 140 -8.06 -4.29 10.18
CA LEU A 140 -8.55 -5.59 10.68
C LEU A 140 -8.13 -6.79 9.80
N THR A 141 -7.98 -6.56 8.50
CA THR A 141 -7.53 -7.60 7.57
C THR A 141 -6.03 -7.85 7.70
N PHE A 142 -5.24 -6.78 7.85
CA PHE A 142 -3.79 -6.87 7.97
C PHE A 142 -3.31 -7.36 9.33
N GLU A 143 -4.07 -7.15 10.41
CA GLU A 143 -3.77 -7.70 11.75
C GLU A 143 -3.55 -9.22 11.78
N LYS A 144 -4.06 -9.96 10.78
CA LYS A 144 -3.86 -11.41 10.68
C LYS A 144 -2.50 -11.82 10.09
N ILE A 145 -1.80 -10.91 9.42
CA ILE A 145 -0.64 -11.22 8.57
C ILE A 145 0.54 -10.26 8.75
N HIS A 146 0.31 -9.07 9.31
CA HIS A 146 1.31 -8.06 9.61
C HIS A 146 1.44 -7.91 11.13
N SER A 147 2.67 -7.93 11.62
CA SER A 147 2.99 -7.89 13.06
C SER A 147 3.37 -6.50 13.53
N GLY A 148 3.76 -5.61 12.62
CA GLY A 148 4.22 -4.27 12.98
C GLY A 148 3.08 -3.29 13.27
N PRO A 149 3.43 -2.09 13.79
CA PRO A 149 2.44 -1.07 14.13
C PRO A 149 1.61 -0.67 12.91
N MET A 150 0.29 -0.62 13.10
CA MET A 150 -0.66 -0.19 12.07
C MET A 150 -1.59 0.88 12.59
N LYS A 151 -1.80 1.93 11.80
CA LYS A 151 -2.74 3.01 12.13
C LYS A 151 -3.42 3.58 10.90
N CYS A 152 -4.67 3.99 11.10
CA CYS A 152 -5.39 4.82 10.15
C CYS A 152 -5.09 6.28 10.43
N VAL A 153 -4.35 6.92 9.52
CA VAL A 153 -4.10 8.36 9.59
C VAL A 153 -5.29 9.04 8.93
N ARG A 154 -6.11 9.69 9.75
CA ARG A 154 -7.38 10.28 9.33
C ARG A 154 -7.16 11.55 8.50
N ALA A 155 -8.06 11.78 7.54
CA ALA A 155 -8.09 13.02 6.79
C ALA A 155 -8.31 14.22 7.72
N ILE A 156 -7.79 15.38 7.33
CA ILE A 156 -8.14 16.65 7.97
C ILE A 156 -9.61 16.93 7.67
N SER A 157 -10.44 16.97 8.71
CA SER A 157 -11.84 17.38 8.61
C SER A 157 -11.90 18.84 8.18
N SER A 158 -12.32 19.08 6.94
CA SER A 158 -12.70 20.41 6.43
C SER A 158 -14.12 20.76 6.83
#